data_AF-A0A9Q1EWS5-F1
#
_entry.id   AF-A0A9Q1EWS5-F1
#
_cell.length_a   1.000
_cell.length_b   1.000
_cell.length_c   1.000
_cell.angle_alpha   90.00
_cell.angle_beta   90.00
_cell.angle_gamma   90.00
#
_symmetry.space_group_name_H-M   'P 1'
#
loop_
_entity.id
_entity.type
_entity.pdbx_description
1 polymer ?
#
loop_
_entity_poly.entity_id
_entity_poly.type
_entity_poly.pdbx_seq_one_letter_code
_entity_poly.pdbx_strand_id
1 'polypeptide(L)'
;MAEYLEGFIREMTIYPNMVTVAALPEMVEEFKKLLLLLPQSHPPQMLYYDTTFNMGDFYIHLRGKRRSGLKGPTEEQLKVVVPAPDSKLGIQNQNILADSSAINGHQPTHPSKDLKNTDEDINDVLADTSASSEQQQDTQEDTETMLNDPETSKKKFQNEAIQLWGGECSNDIVAVMDTQGNMVLRQEEFLTLKPHNWLNGDIIDFYLAMFASGTRVYHLDHFLTWAIMKGKRDIMSRQLLSKVTFEDYDAAVGCFNTGAHWKLVFLHSPSKLLYVLDPAGHNEEKDSREATKLFRQYFVMRWNSTQKGDWDQIVWKPATIHHTVQRDGNSCGVFTMQMGKTLIQSTRTPETISIGDPKELRIEMAGEILQHSAQMPEYCRWCGSSADGNWVLCDCCNSWQHAKCVGMSEEVFQLVKTIPWECDSCESRRLPRKKKRKSQ
;
A
#
# COMPACT_ATOMS: atom_id res chain seq x y z
N MET A 1 18.79 -0.64 19.50
CA MET A 1 18.20 0.23 20.55
C MET A 1 17.15 -0.57 21.33
N ALA A 2 17.57 -1.33 22.33
CA ALA A 2 16.66 -1.89 23.35
C ALA A 2 17.38 -1.99 24.73
N GLU A 3 18.34 -1.10 24.97
CA GLU A 3 19.17 -1.09 26.19
C GLU A 3 18.41 -0.56 27.43
N TYR A 4 17.21 -0.01 27.26
CA TYR A 4 16.37 0.52 28.34
C TYR A 4 15.30 -0.45 28.84
N LEU A 5 15.21 -1.65 28.26
CA LEU A 5 14.36 -2.71 28.79
C LEU A 5 15.22 -3.63 29.66
N GLU A 6 15.20 -3.39 30.97
CA GLU A 6 15.94 -4.21 31.94
C GLU A 6 15.48 -5.67 31.81
N GLY A 7 16.39 -6.54 31.33
CA GLY A 7 16.12 -7.97 31.05
C GLY A 7 15.85 -8.35 29.58
N PHE A 8 15.77 -7.40 28.65
CA PHE A 8 15.37 -7.68 27.25
C PHE A 8 16.52 -7.98 26.29
N ILE A 9 17.74 -7.52 26.58
CA ILE A 9 18.92 -7.87 25.78
C ILE A 9 19.95 -8.54 26.67
N ARG A 10 20.23 -9.81 26.41
CA ARG A 10 21.32 -10.55 27.06
C ARG A 10 22.49 -10.87 26.15
N GLU A 11 22.33 -10.93 24.83
CA GLU A 11 23.42 -11.23 23.90
C GLU A 11 23.14 -10.71 22.48
N MET A 12 24.16 -10.17 21.82
CA MET A 12 24.09 -9.72 20.43
C MET A 12 25.35 -10.17 19.71
N THR A 13 25.20 -10.95 18.64
CA THR A 13 26.31 -11.37 17.78
C THR A 13 25.93 -11.11 16.32
N ILE A 14 26.80 -10.43 15.59
CA ILE A 14 26.57 -10.08 14.18
C ILE A 14 27.40 -11.03 13.32
N TYR A 15 26.74 -11.76 12.42
CA TYR A 15 27.36 -12.50 11.33
C TYR A 15 26.86 -11.97 9.98
N PRO A 16 27.61 -12.14 8.88
CA PRO A 16 27.35 -11.43 7.61
C PRO A 16 25.95 -11.66 7.00
N ASN A 17 25.28 -12.78 7.29
CA ASN A 17 24.03 -13.19 6.63
C ASN A 17 22.92 -13.64 7.59
N MET A 18 22.97 -13.26 8.88
CA MET A 18 21.95 -13.66 9.85
C MET A 18 21.68 -12.53 10.85
N VAL A 19 20.40 -12.15 10.98
CA VAL A 19 19.93 -11.27 12.06
C VAL A 19 19.10 -12.10 13.02
N THR A 20 19.63 -12.36 14.21
CA THR A 20 18.86 -13.00 15.29
C THR A 20 18.19 -11.90 16.11
N VAL A 21 16.87 -11.87 16.14
CA VAL A 21 16.10 -10.98 17.04
C VAL A 21 15.72 -11.78 18.28
N ALA A 22 16.13 -11.28 19.46
CA ALA A 22 15.81 -11.91 20.72
C ALA A 22 14.39 -11.57 21.18
N ALA A 23 13.80 -12.57 21.82
CA ALA A 23 12.45 -12.63 22.35
C ALA A 23 12.53 -13.02 23.84
N LEU A 24 11.43 -12.92 24.59
CA LEU A 24 11.32 -13.38 25.97
C LEU A 24 11.90 -14.81 26.17
N PRO A 25 12.44 -15.16 27.36
CA PRO A 25 13.05 -16.47 27.61
C PRO A 25 12.18 -17.66 27.21
N GLU A 26 10.88 -17.55 27.38
CA GLU A 26 9.87 -18.53 27.01
C GLU A 26 9.82 -18.73 25.50
N MET A 27 9.99 -17.66 24.72
CA MET A 27 10.07 -17.73 23.25
C MET A 27 11.38 -18.35 22.77
N VAL A 28 12.50 -18.09 23.47
CA VAL A 28 13.80 -18.70 23.14
C VAL A 28 13.75 -20.21 23.38
N GLU A 29 13.17 -20.67 24.49
CA GLU A 29 13.01 -22.10 24.76
C GLU A 29 12.09 -22.78 23.74
N GLU A 30 11.00 -22.12 23.34
CA GLU A 30 10.11 -22.68 22.34
C GLU A 30 10.74 -22.71 20.93
N PHE A 31 11.56 -21.70 20.61
CA PHE A 31 12.33 -21.68 19.38
C PHE A 31 13.38 -22.79 19.35
N LYS A 32 14.06 -23.07 20.47
CA LYS A 32 14.99 -24.22 20.58
C LYS A 32 14.26 -25.55 20.38
N LYS A 33 13.07 -25.73 20.97
CA LYS A 33 12.26 -26.94 20.74
C LYS A 33 11.88 -27.09 19.27
N LEU A 34 11.48 -26.01 18.61
CA LEU A 34 11.14 -26.00 17.18
C LEU A 34 12.34 -26.35 16.30
N LEU A 35 13.52 -25.80 16.59
CA LEU A 35 14.76 -26.11 15.86
C LEU A 35 15.21 -27.56 16.05
N LEU A 36 15.00 -28.15 17.24
CA LEU A 36 15.31 -29.55 17.52
C LEU A 36 14.36 -30.55 16.81
N LEU A 37 13.18 -30.10 16.38
CA LEU A 37 12.17 -30.91 15.69
C LEU A 37 12.30 -30.88 14.16
N LEU A 38 13.18 -30.05 13.60
CA LEU A 38 13.36 -29.93 12.15
C LEU A 38 14.55 -30.79 11.65
N PRO A 39 14.35 -31.66 10.63
CA PRO A 39 15.46 -32.35 9.98
C PRO A 39 16.41 -31.36 9.29
N GLN A 40 17.73 -31.59 9.36
CA GLN A 40 18.79 -30.69 8.87
C GLN A 40 18.82 -30.42 7.35
N SER A 41 17.81 -30.86 6.57
CA SER A 41 17.79 -30.80 5.10
C SER A 41 16.68 -29.90 4.52
N HIS A 42 16.23 -28.88 5.25
CA HIS A 42 15.25 -27.92 4.75
C HIS A 42 15.84 -26.52 4.51
N PRO A 43 15.39 -25.82 3.45
CA PRO A 43 15.81 -24.45 3.16
C PRO A 43 15.34 -23.49 4.28
N PRO A 44 15.99 -22.32 4.44
CA PRO A 44 15.66 -21.37 5.51
C PRO A 44 14.18 -20.98 5.44
N GLN A 45 13.46 -21.18 6.54
CA GLN A 45 12.08 -20.72 6.65
C GLN A 45 12.08 -19.21 6.94
N MET A 46 11.41 -18.43 6.09
CA MET A 46 11.10 -17.03 6.34
C MET A 46 9.95 -16.93 7.35
N LEU A 47 10.18 -16.18 8.43
CA LEU A 47 9.14 -15.76 9.36
C LEU A 47 8.64 -14.37 8.96
N TYR A 48 7.33 -14.27 8.72
CA TYR A 48 6.67 -12.98 8.56
C TYR A 48 6.14 -12.53 9.92
N TYR A 49 6.38 -11.28 10.28
CA TYR A 49 5.71 -10.62 11.40
C TYR A 49 4.81 -9.52 10.85
N ASP A 50 3.60 -9.46 11.37
CA ASP A 50 2.63 -8.40 11.08
C ASP A 50 2.63 -7.41 12.25
N THR A 51 2.92 -6.15 11.98
CA THR A 51 3.02 -5.10 13.00
C THR A 51 1.67 -4.43 13.30
N THR A 52 0.55 -4.91 12.75
CA THR A 52 -0.75 -4.22 12.91
C THR A 52 -1.55 -4.56 14.18
N PHE A 53 -1.01 -5.27 15.17
CA PHE A 53 -1.75 -5.57 16.40
C PHE A 53 -1.15 -4.91 17.66
N ASN A 54 -2.03 -4.26 18.44
CA ASN A 54 -1.74 -3.95 19.84
C ASN A 54 -1.43 -5.27 20.56
N MET A 55 -0.23 -5.35 21.15
CA MET A 55 0.31 -6.55 21.78
C MET A 55 -0.58 -7.02 22.94
N GLY A 56 -1.47 -7.97 22.64
CA GLY A 56 -2.33 -8.65 23.59
C GLY A 56 -2.25 -10.17 23.46
N ASP A 57 -2.23 -10.70 22.23
CA ASP A 57 -2.08 -12.13 21.96
C ASP A 57 -1.31 -12.33 20.63
N PHE A 58 -0.41 -13.31 20.56
CA PHE A 58 0.31 -13.68 19.34
C PHE A 58 -0.16 -15.04 18.82
N TYR A 59 -0.30 -15.18 17.50
CA TYR A 59 -0.56 -16.44 16.82
C TYR A 59 0.56 -16.73 15.82
N ILE A 60 1.17 -17.91 15.89
CA ILE A 60 2.15 -18.39 14.91
C ILE A 60 1.43 -19.27 13.90
N HIS A 61 1.40 -18.89 12.62
CA HIS A 61 0.83 -19.70 11.54
C HIS A 61 1.95 -20.33 10.68
N LEU A 62 2.16 -21.64 10.80
CA LEU A 62 3.13 -22.38 10.00
C LEU A 62 2.48 -22.89 8.71
N ARG A 63 2.88 -22.36 7.54
CA ARG A 63 2.52 -22.94 6.23
C ARG A 63 3.61 -23.89 5.74
N GLY A 64 3.45 -25.18 6.01
CA GLY A 64 4.26 -26.25 5.38
C GLY A 64 3.51 -26.93 4.23
N LYS A 65 4.14 -27.08 3.06
CA LYS A 65 3.64 -27.98 2.00
C LYS A 65 3.79 -29.44 2.46
N ARG A 66 2.67 -30.11 2.78
CA ARG A 66 2.67 -31.55 3.12
C ARG A 66 2.90 -32.43 1.89
N ARG A 67 3.73 -33.48 2.02
CA ARG A 67 3.64 -34.68 1.17
C ARG A 67 2.51 -35.58 1.71
N SER A 68 1.74 -36.17 0.81
CA SER A 68 0.62 -37.07 1.11
C SER A 68 1.10 -38.31 1.88
N GLY A 69 0.52 -38.57 3.07
CA GLY A 69 0.65 -39.88 3.72
C GLY A 69 0.69 -39.91 5.25
N LEU A 70 0.88 -38.78 5.94
CA LEU A 70 0.99 -38.77 7.42
C LEU A 70 -0.17 -37.99 8.06
N LYS A 71 -0.91 -38.66 8.95
CA LYS A 71 -1.92 -38.02 9.81
C LYS A 71 -1.21 -37.22 10.89
N GLY A 72 -1.41 -35.90 10.89
CA GLY A 72 -0.95 -35.00 11.93
C GLY A 72 -1.98 -34.82 13.06
N PRO A 73 -1.59 -34.18 14.17
CA PRO A 73 -2.41 -34.00 15.36
C PRO A 73 -3.67 -33.15 15.09
N THR A 74 -4.73 -33.38 15.87
CA THR A 74 -6.02 -32.67 15.73
C THR A 74 -5.94 -31.22 16.20
N GLU A 75 -6.87 -30.38 15.76
CA GLU A 75 -6.92 -28.93 15.99
C GLU A 75 -6.97 -28.52 17.48
N GLU A 76 -7.36 -29.44 18.37
CA GLU A 76 -7.29 -29.27 19.83
C GLU A 76 -5.86 -29.35 20.40
N GLN A 77 -4.91 -29.98 19.68
CA GLN A 77 -3.53 -30.17 20.13
C GLN A 77 -2.59 -28.99 19.77
N LEU A 78 -3.11 -27.93 19.13
CA LEU A 78 -2.34 -26.76 18.70
C LEU A 78 -2.74 -25.44 19.39
N LYS A 79 -3.56 -25.49 20.45
CA LYS A 79 -3.86 -24.32 21.28
C LYS A 79 -2.93 -24.27 22.49
N VAL A 80 -1.97 -23.34 22.49
CA VAL A 80 -1.23 -22.94 23.69
C VAL A 80 -1.59 -21.49 23.98
N VAL A 81 -2.29 -21.25 25.09
CA VAL A 81 -2.61 -19.92 25.61
C VAL A 81 -1.63 -19.63 26.74
N VAL A 82 -0.90 -18.52 26.66
CA VAL A 82 0.02 -18.08 27.73
C VAL A 82 -0.61 -16.89 28.45
N PRO A 83 -0.91 -16.97 29.76
CA PRO A 83 -1.51 -15.86 30.50
C PRO A 83 -0.48 -14.79 30.88
N ALA A 84 -0.95 -13.54 30.96
CA ALA A 84 -0.14 -12.38 31.36
C ALA A 84 0.25 -12.41 32.85
N PRO A 85 1.39 -11.81 33.24
CA PRO A 85 1.80 -11.72 34.64
C PRO A 85 1.00 -10.65 35.41
N ASP A 86 0.49 -11.04 36.59
CA ASP A 86 -0.26 -10.18 37.53
C ASP A 86 0.58 -9.01 38.07
N SER A 87 0.15 -7.77 37.82
CA SER A 87 0.67 -6.59 38.50
C SER A 87 -0.23 -6.19 39.67
N LYS A 88 0.00 -6.81 40.83
CA LYS A 88 -0.45 -6.26 42.11
C LYS A 88 0.56 -5.24 42.63
N LEU A 89 0.25 -3.96 42.50
CA LEU A 89 0.77 -2.91 43.38
C LEU A 89 -0.36 -1.90 43.61
N GLY A 90 -0.93 -1.97 44.82
CA GLY A 90 -2.02 -1.12 45.26
C GLY A 90 -1.54 0.24 45.74
N ILE A 91 -2.35 1.26 45.47
CA ILE A 91 -2.46 2.47 46.29
C ILE A 91 -3.95 2.75 46.46
N GLN A 92 -4.39 2.73 47.72
CA GLN A 92 -5.73 3.04 48.19
C GLN A 92 -5.91 4.55 48.41
N ASN A 93 -7.09 5.07 48.05
CA ASN A 93 -7.91 6.08 48.76
C ASN A 93 -9.20 6.26 47.92
N GLN A 94 -10.36 5.68 48.27
CA GLN A 94 -11.43 6.22 49.15
C GLN A 94 -11.69 7.72 48.90
N ASN A 95 -12.89 8.26 48.67
CA ASN A 95 -14.31 7.88 48.86
C ASN A 95 -15.11 9.09 48.29
N ILE A 96 -16.28 9.02 47.61
CA ILE A 96 -17.65 9.05 48.19
C ILE A 96 -18.72 9.33 47.08
N LEU A 97 -19.81 8.52 47.12
CA LEU A 97 -21.26 8.70 46.81
C LEU A 97 -21.72 9.28 45.44
N ALA A 98 -22.48 8.53 44.62
CA ALA A 98 -23.95 8.27 44.63
C ALA A 98 -24.77 9.53 44.26
N ASP A 99 -25.81 9.54 43.43
CA ASP A 99 -26.90 8.56 43.33
C ASP A 99 -27.80 8.81 42.08
N SER A 100 -28.37 7.70 41.56
CA SER A 100 -29.75 7.47 41.09
C SER A 100 -30.49 8.21 39.94
N SER A 101 -31.24 7.35 39.23
CA SER A 101 -32.54 7.50 38.53
C SER A 101 -32.53 8.00 37.08
N ALA A 102 -32.80 7.18 36.05
CA ALA A 102 -33.98 6.37 35.69
C ALA A 102 -35.15 7.20 35.14
N ILE A 103 -35.60 6.87 33.90
CA ILE A 103 -37.00 6.55 33.51
C ILE A 103 -37.18 6.59 31.97
N ASN A 104 -37.75 5.49 31.45
CA ASN A 104 -38.59 5.23 30.25
C ASN A 104 -38.15 5.78 28.87
N GLY A 105 -38.10 5.02 27.77
CA GLY A 105 -38.89 3.84 27.38
C GLY A 105 -39.91 4.24 26.31
N HIS A 106 -39.67 3.91 25.03
CA HIS A 106 -40.68 3.82 23.97
C HIS A 106 -40.12 3.03 22.77
N GLN A 107 -40.72 1.87 22.48
CA GLN A 107 -40.74 1.22 21.16
C GLN A 107 -41.73 1.97 20.25
N PRO A 108 -41.58 1.86 18.91
CA PRO A 108 -42.56 1.02 18.21
C PRO A 108 -42.02 0.25 16.98
N THR A 109 -42.49 -1.00 16.87
CA THR A 109 -42.98 -1.75 15.69
C THR A 109 -42.36 -1.55 14.28
N HIS A 110 -41.92 -2.67 13.71
CA HIS A 110 -41.74 -2.92 12.26
C HIS A 110 -43.00 -2.63 11.42
N PRO A 111 -42.83 -2.45 10.10
CA PRO A 111 -43.17 -3.58 9.23
C PRO A 111 -42.11 -3.89 8.15
N SER A 112 -41.94 -5.18 7.93
CA SER A 112 -41.24 -5.81 6.82
C SER A 112 -41.93 -5.50 5.49
N LYS A 113 -41.15 -5.22 4.43
CA LYS A 113 -41.57 -5.42 3.04
C LYS A 113 -40.41 -5.95 2.21
N ASP A 114 -40.72 -7.07 1.59
CA ASP A 114 -39.95 -7.79 0.58
C ASP A 114 -39.51 -6.87 -0.56
N LEU A 115 -38.26 -7.01 -0.99
CA LEU A 115 -37.88 -6.72 -2.38
C LEU A 115 -36.85 -7.74 -2.86
N LYS A 116 -37.35 -8.50 -3.83
CA LYS A 116 -36.80 -9.61 -4.60
C LYS A 116 -35.40 -9.32 -5.16
N ASN A 117 -34.57 -10.35 -5.08
CA ASN A 117 -33.48 -10.63 -6.00
C ASN A 117 -33.93 -10.52 -7.45
N THR A 118 -33.13 -9.85 -8.27
CA THR A 118 -32.93 -10.21 -9.68
C THR A 118 -31.45 -10.04 -10.00
N ASP A 119 -30.75 -11.16 -10.00
CA ASP A 119 -29.56 -11.39 -10.80
C ASP A 119 -29.98 -11.31 -12.27
N GLU A 120 -29.38 -10.41 -13.07
CA GLU A 120 -29.35 -10.57 -14.52
C GLU A 120 -27.95 -10.24 -15.04
N ASP A 121 -27.48 -11.17 -15.85
CA ASP A 121 -26.12 -11.39 -16.33
C ASP A 121 -25.68 -10.35 -17.36
N ILE A 122 -24.38 -10.02 -17.27
CA ILE A 122 -23.59 -9.40 -18.33
C ILE A 122 -23.26 -10.50 -19.33
N ASN A 123 -23.95 -10.52 -20.48
CA ASN A 123 -23.52 -11.16 -21.71
C ASN A 123 -24.38 -10.63 -22.86
N ASP A 124 -24.00 -9.51 -23.47
CA ASP A 124 -24.52 -9.11 -24.78
C ASP A 124 -23.71 -7.96 -25.39
N VAL A 125 -22.49 -8.25 -25.89
CA VAL A 125 -21.89 -7.51 -27.02
C VAL A 125 -20.94 -8.46 -27.77
N LEU A 126 -21.46 -9.49 -28.44
CA LEU A 126 -20.74 -10.20 -29.51
C LEU A 126 -21.75 -10.92 -30.44
N ALA A 127 -22.17 -10.25 -31.52
CA ALA A 127 -22.52 -10.91 -32.79
C ALA A 127 -22.78 -9.89 -33.92
N ASP A 128 -22.36 -10.28 -35.13
CA ASP A 128 -22.63 -9.75 -36.46
C ASP A 128 -21.97 -8.42 -36.85
N THR A 129 -21.19 -8.32 -37.94
CA THR A 129 -21.37 -8.93 -39.26
C THR A 129 -20.06 -9.27 -39.99
N SER A 130 -20.04 -10.45 -40.62
CA SER A 130 -19.31 -10.79 -41.85
C SER A 130 -20.18 -10.36 -43.05
N ALA A 131 -19.76 -10.09 -44.29
CA ALA A 131 -18.52 -10.09 -45.04
C ALA A 131 -18.74 -9.20 -46.28
N SER A 132 -17.71 -8.54 -46.81
CA SER A 132 -17.55 -8.32 -48.25
C SER A 132 -16.09 -8.01 -48.56
N SER A 133 -15.53 -8.85 -49.42
CA SER A 133 -14.16 -8.87 -49.91
C SER A 133 -13.91 -7.86 -51.04
N GLU A 134 -12.62 -7.58 -51.25
CA GLU A 134 -11.96 -6.97 -52.43
C GLU A 134 -11.82 -5.43 -52.44
N GLN A 135 -10.63 -4.93 -52.07
CA GLN A 135 -9.52 -4.62 -53.00
C GLN A 135 -8.33 -4.06 -52.21
N GLN A 136 -7.16 -4.67 -52.42
CA GLN A 136 -5.85 -4.19 -51.96
C GLN A 136 -5.35 -3.11 -52.92
N GLN A 137 -4.98 -1.93 -52.41
CA GLN A 137 -3.76 -1.19 -52.77
C GLN A 137 -3.65 0.12 -51.97
N ASP A 138 -2.42 0.44 -51.57
CA ASP A 138 -1.93 1.66 -50.89
C ASP A 138 -2.33 1.91 -49.43
N THR A 139 -1.53 1.35 -48.51
CA THR A 139 -1.44 1.80 -47.12
C THR A 139 0.02 1.89 -46.70
N GLN A 140 0.61 3.09 -46.82
CA GLN A 140 1.85 3.41 -46.12
C GLN A 140 2.02 4.93 -45.91
N GLU A 141 0.97 5.66 -45.56
CA GLU A 141 1.12 7.08 -45.14
C GLU A 141 0.12 7.55 -44.06
N ASP A 142 -0.93 6.78 -43.72
CA ASP A 142 -2.01 7.24 -42.82
C ASP A 142 -1.97 6.69 -41.37
N THR A 143 -0.97 5.90 -40.97
CA THR A 143 -0.88 5.35 -39.59
C THR A 143 -0.17 6.24 -38.58
N GLU A 144 0.59 7.26 -38.99
CA GLU A 144 1.33 8.12 -38.06
C GLU A 144 0.52 9.30 -37.52
N THR A 145 -0.57 9.70 -38.18
CA THR A 145 -1.40 10.84 -37.77
C THR A 145 -2.52 10.48 -36.77
N MET A 146 -2.86 9.19 -36.61
CA MET A 146 -3.89 8.74 -35.64
C MET A 146 -3.36 8.44 -34.23
N LEU A 147 -2.05 8.47 -34.01
CA LEU A 147 -1.41 8.17 -32.72
C LEU A 147 -1.21 9.39 -31.79
N ASN A 148 -1.52 10.61 -32.29
CA ASN A 148 -1.28 11.87 -31.55
C ASN A 148 -2.56 12.49 -30.96
N ASP A 149 -3.70 11.80 -31.00
CA ASP A 149 -4.90 12.24 -30.29
C ASP A 149 -4.81 11.89 -28.78
N PRO A 150 -4.83 12.88 -27.87
CA PRO A 150 -4.78 12.65 -26.43
C PRO A 150 -5.86 11.71 -25.91
N GLU A 151 -7.03 11.70 -26.54
CA GLU A 151 -8.15 10.87 -26.11
C GLU A 151 -7.95 9.40 -26.49
N THR A 152 -7.40 9.15 -27.68
CA THR A 152 -6.97 7.83 -28.12
C THR A 152 -5.84 7.28 -27.23
N SER A 153 -4.89 8.13 -26.83
CA SER A 153 -3.81 7.76 -25.88
C SER A 153 -4.36 7.39 -24.49
N LYS A 154 -5.29 8.18 -23.94
CA LYS A 154 -5.93 7.89 -22.65
C LYS A 154 -6.67 6.54 -22.68
N LYS A 155 -7.45 6.27 -23.73
CA LYS A 155 -8.17 4.99 -23.90
C LYS A 155 -7.24 3.80 -24.00
N LYS A 156 -6.06 3.95 -24.64
CA LYS A 156 -5.04 2.90 -24.71
C LYS A 156 -4.62 2.42 -23.31
N PHE A 157 -4.23 3.34 -22.43
CA PHE A 157 -3.75 2.98 -21.09
C PHE A 157 -4.88 2.46 -20.18
N GLN A 158 -6.10 2.96 -20.35
CA GLN A 158 -7.27 2.41 -19.65
C GLN A 158 -7.54 0.95 -20.07
N ASN A 159 -7.44 0.64 -21.36
CA ASN A 159 -7.58 -0.73 -21.85
C ASN A 159 -6.45 -1.64 -21.33
N GLU A 160 -5.21 -1.14 -21.28
CA GLU A 160 -4.08 -1.86 -20.69
C GLU A 160 -4.29 -2.14 -19.20
N ALA A 161 -4.80 -1.17 -18.44
CA ALA A 161 -5.16 -1.36 -17.03
C ALA A 161 -6.20 -2.48 -16.84
N ILE A 162 -7.23 -2.52 -17.68
CA ILE A 162 -8.27 -3.57 -17.66
C ILE A 162 -7.66 -4.94 -17.97
N GLN A 163 -6.71 -5.03 -18.90
CA GLN A 163 -5.99 -6.28 -19.21
C GLN A 163 -5.15 -6.75 -18.02
N LEU A 164 -4.41 -5.83 -17.36
CA LEU A 164 -3.64 -6.14 -16.16
C LEU A 164 -4.52 -6.62 -15.00
N TRP A 165 -5.75 -6.09 -14.90
CA TRP A 165 -6.75 -6.56 -13.95
C TRP A 165 -7.27 -7.96 -14.27
N GLY A 166 -7.30 -8.38 -15.54
CA GLY A 166 -7.65 -9.75 -15.92
C GLY A 166 -6.59 -10.79 -15.53
N GLY A 167 -5.35 -10.35 -15.26
CA GLY A 167 -4.22 -11.22 -14.92
C GLY A 167 -4.28 -11.82 -13.51
N GLU A 168 -3.47 -12.85 -13.29
CA GLU A 168 -3.23 -13.39 -11.95
C GLU A 168 -2.36 -12.44 -11.13
N CYS A 169 -2.63 -12.36 -9.82
CA CYS A 169 -1.81 -11.58 -8.90
C CYS A 169 -0.36 -12.06 -8.94
N SER A 170 0.57 -11.13 -9.13
CA SER A 170 2.01 -11.39 -9.13
C SER A 170 2.74 -10.24 -8.44
N ASN A 171 4.03 -10.44 -8.15
CA ASN A 171 4.90 -9.40 -7.60
C ASN A 171 5.65 -8.64 -8.71
N ASP A 172 5.22 -8.81 -9.96
CA ASP A 172 5.80 -8.11 -11.11
C ASP A 172 5.57 -6.60 -10.97
N ILE A 173 6.60 -5.80 -11.26
CA ILE A 173 6.46 -4.34 -11.34
C ILE A 173 5.63 -3.97 -12.58
N VAL A 174 4.63 -3.10 -12.38
CA VAL A 174 3.73 -2.60 -13.44
C VAL A 174 3.88 -1.10 -13.69
N ALA A 175 4.41 -0.35 -12.72
CA ALA A 175 4.74 1.05 -12.92
C ALA A 175 6.00 1.46 -12.14
N VAL A 176 6.76 2.38 -12.71
CA VAL A 176 7.99 2.95 -12.12
C VAL A 176 7.94 4.47 -12.26
N MET A 177 8.29 5.17 -11.19
CA MET A 177 8.57 6.60 -11.21
C MET A 177 10.05 6.85 -11.04
N ASP A 178 10.66 7.50 -12.04
CA ASP A 178 12.06 7.92 -12.04
C ASP A 178 12.25 9.23 -11.24
N THR A 179 12.02 9.16 -9.93
CA THR A 179 12.29 10.26 -8.99
C THR A 179 13.48 9.93 -8.10
N GLN A 180 13.99 10.90 -7.33
CA GLN A 180 15.07 10.69 -6.34
C GLN A 180 14.60 9.74 -5.21
N GLY A 181 14.59 8.44 -5.49
CA GLY A 181 14.05 7.41 -4.61
C GLY A 181 13.44 6.20 -5.31
N ASN A 182 13.30 6.21 -6.65
CA ASN A 182 12.69 5.16 -7.48
C ASN A 182 11.46 4.51 -6.83
N MET A 183 10.28 5.12 -6.99
CA MET A 183 9.04 4.49 -6.54
C MET A 183 8.60 3.45 -7.56
N VAL A 184 8.23 2.27 -7.07
CA VAL A 184 7.76 1.16 -7.89
C VAL A 184 6.38 0.75 -7.41
N LEU A 185 5.55 0.34 -8.36
CA LEU A 185 4.25 -0.24 -8.09
C LEU A 185 4.22 -1.63 -8.69
N ARG A 186 3.87 -2.64 -7.90
CA ARG A 186 3.73 -4.01 -8.35
C ARG A 186 2.28 -4.30 -8.70
N GLN A 187 2.09 -5.44 -9.34
CA GLN A 187 0.77 -5.86 -9.78
C GLN A 187 -0.16 -6.07 -8.58
N GLU A 188 0.33 -6.58 -7.45
CA GLU A 188 -0.50 -6.75 -6.24
C GLU A 188 -1.10 -5.44 -5.73
N GLU A 189 -0.33 -4.34 -5.70
CA GLU A 189 -0.86 -3.03 -5.28
C GLU A 189 -1.73 -2.42 -6.36
N PHE A 190 -1.37 -2.55 -7.64
CA PHE A 190 -2.18 -2.07 -8.76
C PHE A 190 -3.55 -2.75 -8.84
N LEU A 191 -3.65 -4.03 -8.46
CA LEU A 191 -4.90 -4.78 -8.41
C LEU A 191 -5.88 -4.27 -7.34
N THR A 192 -5.41 -3.46 -6.38
CA THR A 192 -6.31 -2.79 -5.42
C THR A 192 -7.19 -1.74 -6.08
N LEU A 193 -6.81 -1.21 -7.25
CA LEU A 193 -7.64 -0.28 -8.03
C LEU A 193 -8.85 -0.94 -8.68
N LYS A 194 -8.92 -2.27 -8.76
CA LYS A 194 -10.12 -2.97 -9.26
C LYS A 194 -11.39 -2.47 -8.57
N PRO A 195 -12.54 -2.45 -9.26
CA PRO A 195 -13.81 -2.08 -8.66
C PRO A 195 -14.06 -2.84 -7.35
N HIS A 196 -14.57 -2.12 -6.36
CA HIS A 196 -14.91 -2.62 -5.03
C HIS A 196 -13.75 -3.04 -4.10
N ASN A 197 -12.50 -3.01 -4.56
CA ASN A 197 -11.35 -3.28 -3.71
C ASN A 197 -10.96 -2.06 -2.87
N TRP A 198 -10.37 -2.34 -1.71
CA TRP A 198 -9.80 -1.33 -0.82
C TRP A 198 -8.38 -1.01 -1.29
N LEU A 199 -8.07 0.28 -1.43
CA LEU A 199 -6.73 0.72 -1.79
C LEU A 199 -5.79 0.56 -0.61
N ASN A 200 -4.54 0.19 -0.90
CA ASN A 200 -3.46 0.18 0.08
C ASN A 200 -2.69 1.51 0.08
N GLY A 201 -1.71 1.66 0.97
CA GLY A 201 -0.92 2.89 1.07
C GLY A 201 -0.02 3.12 -0.14
N ASP A 202 0.56 2.05 -0.69
CA ASP A 202 1.54 2.12 -1.78
C ASP A 202 0.95 2.71 -3.07
N ILE A 203 -0.27 2.30 -3.46
CA ILE A 203 -0.94 2.86 -4.64
C ILE A 203 -1.30 4.34 -4.46
N ILE A 204 -1.70 4.72 -3.24
CA ILE A 204 -2.07 6.10 -2.92
C ILE A 204 -0.83 6.98 -2.96
N ASP A 205 0.26 6.54 -2.34
CA ASP A 205 1.52 7.26 -2.32
C ASP A 205 2.12 7.40 -3.71
N PHE A 206 2.14 6.32 -4.50
CA PHE A 206 2.62 6.37 -5.88
C PHE A 206 1.84 7.42 -6.69
N TYR A 207 0.51 7.42 -6.60
CA TYR A 207 -0.32 8.35 -7.37
C TYR A 207 -0.16 9.81 -6.95
N LEU A 208 -0.09 10.08 -5.64
CA LEU A 208 0.11 11.46 -5.17
C LEU A 208 1.52 11.96 -5.46
N ALA A 209 2.54 11.12 -5.28
CA ALA A 209 3.91 11.45 -5.66
C ALA A 209 4.03 11.74 -7.16
N MET A 210 3.34 10.99 -8.00
CA MET A 210 3.31 11.17 -9.46
C MET A 210 2.84 12.58 -9.83
N PHE A 211 1.72 13.04 -9.27
CA PHE A 211 1.22 14.38 -9.54
C PHE A 211 2.02 15.49 -8.83
N ALA A 212 2.62 15.19 -7.68
CA ALA A 212 3.48 16.14 -6.96
C ALA A 212 4.84 16.34 -7.65
N SER A 213 5.31 15.35 -8.41
CA SER A 213 6.57 15.40 -9.14
C SER A 213 6.64 16.58 -10.10
N GLY A 214 7.73 17.35 -10.04
CA GLY A 214 7.91 18.57 -10.85
C GLY A 214 7.11 19.78 -10.37
N THR A 215 6.37 19.67 -9.25
CA THR A 215 5.65 20.78 -8.62
C THR A 215 6.37 21.28 -7.37
N ARG A 216 5.88 22.37 -6.77
CA ARG A 216 6.29 22.85 -5.44
C ARG A 216 5.44 22.24 -4.32
N VAL A 217 4.85 21.05 -4.53
CA VAL A 217 4.11 20.31 -3.52
C VAL A 217 4.95 19.11 -3.08
N TYR A 218 5.20 18.99 -1.78
CA TYR A 218 5.89 17.83 -1.21
C TYR A 218 4.88 16.70 -0.92
N HIS A 219 5.13 15.50 -1.43
CA HIS A 219 4.38 14.30 -1.03
C HIS A 219 4.99 13.71 0.26
N LEU A 220 4.16 13.59 1.29
CA LEU A 220 4.45 12.87 2.52
C LEU A 220 3.94 11.44 2.36
N ASP A 221 4.82 10.45 2.55
CA ASP A 221 4.41 9.05 2.55
C ASP A 221 3.34 8.78 3.63
N HIS A 222 2.50 7.80 3.38
CA HIS A 222 1.33 7.56 4.20
C HIS A 222 1.69 7.13 5.64
N PHE A 223 2.85 6.51 5.84
CA PHE A 223 3.30 6.04 7.14
C PHE A 223 3.80 7.21 8.01
N LEU A 224 4.61 8.11 7.45
CA LEU A 224 5.02 9.34 8.12
C LEU A 224 3.80 10.23 8.41
N THR A 225 2.91 10.38 7.44
CA THR A 225 1.68 11.16 7.62
C THR A 225 0.85 10.60 8.78
N TRP A 226 0.66 9.27 8.84
CA TRP A 226 0.02 8.62 9.96
C TRP A 226 0.75 8.86 11.29
N ALA A 227 2.09 8.73 11.33
CA ALA A 227 2.87 8.90 12.53
C ALA A 227 2.72 10.32 13.12
N ILE A 228 2.72 11.34 12.25
CA ILE A 228 2.44 12.73 12.63
C ILE A 228 1.00 12.85 13.16
N MET A 229 0.03 12.35 12.40
CA MET A 229 -1.40 12.42 12.75
C MET A 229 -1.78 11.63 14.01
N LYS A 230 -0.94 10.69 14.45
CA LYS A 230 -1.08 9.96 15.73
C LYS A 230 -0.16 10.48 16.84
N GLY A 231 0.66 11.50 16.58
CA GLY A 231 1.60 12.05 17.55
C GLY A 231 2.68 11.05 18.00
N LYS A 232 3.06 10.09 17.14
CA LYS A 232 4.07 9.05 17.44
C LYS A 232 5.48 9.62 17.39
N ARG A 233 5.90 10.31 18.47
CA ARG A 233 7.17 11.06 18.55
C ARG A 233 8.40 10.19 18.33
N ASP A 234 8.35 8.94 18.76
CA ASP A 234 9.41 7.94 18.56
C ASP A 234 9.61 7.58 17.09
N ILE A 235 8.53 7.53 16.30
CA ILE A 235 8.59 7.30 14.85
C ILE A 235 8.98 8.58 14.12
N MET A 236 8.35 9.70 14.46
CA MET A 236 8.64 11.01 13.86
C MET A 236 10.12 11.39 13.98
N SER A 237 10.75 11.14 15.12
CA SER A 237 12.17 11.47 15.36
C SER A 237 13.15 10.66 14.51
N ARG A 238 12.71 9.55 13.90
CA ARG A 238 13.51 8.74 12.97
C ARG A 238 13.26 9.09 11.51
N GLN A 239 12.15 9.78 11.23
CA GLN A 239 11.69 10.16 9.90
C GLN A 239 11.73 11.69 9.75
N LEU A 240 12.92 12.26 9.99
CA LEU A 240 13.16 13.70 9.95
C LEU A 240 13.46 14.22 8.53
N LEU A 241 13.24 13.41 7.48
CA LEU A 241 13.50 13.72 6.07
C LEU A 241 14.71 14.65 5.90
N SER A 242 15.89 14.20 6.34
CA SER A 242 17.07 15.06 6.52
C SER A 242 17.60 15.68 5.22
N LYS A 243 17.13 15.19 4.06
CA LYS A 243 17.43 15.71 2.72
C LYS A 243 16.40 16.72 2.20
N VAL A 244 15.34 17.00 2.96
CA VAL A 244 14.21 17.86 2.56
C VAL A 244 14.26 19.18 3.33
N THR A 245 14.13 20.29 2.61
CA THR A 245 13.94 21.65 3.13
C THR A 245 12.52 22.08 2.78
N PHE A 246 11.65 22.30 3.77
CA PHE A 246 10.23 22.58 3.49
C PHE A 246 9.99 23.98 2.90
N GLU A 247 10.90 24.93 3.10
CA GLU A 247 10.84 26.26 2.47
C GLU A 247 10.93 26.21 0.93
N ASP A 248 11.44 25.13 0.34
CA ASP A 248 11.49 24.94 -1.11
C ASP A 248 10.10 24.64 -1.72
N TYR A 249 9.12 24.35 -0.87
CA TYR A 249 7.76 23.94 -1.26
C TYR A 249 6.72 24.99 -0.86
N ASP A 250 5.62 25.03 -1.60
CA ASP A 250 4.43 25.83 -1.31
C ASP A 250 3.36 25.02 -0.57
N ALA A 251 3.41 23.68 -0.69
CA ALA A 251 2.46 22.81 -0.03
C ALA A 251 3.04 21.45 0.32
N ALA A 252 2.37 20.73 1.21
CA ALA A 252 2.61 19.31 1.45
C ALA A 252 1.29 18.55 1.46
N VAL A 253 1.29 17.34 0.90
CA VAL A 253 0.12 16.47 0.79
C VAL A 253 0.48 15.07 1.27
N GLY A 254 -0.40 14.43 2.02
CA GLY A 254 -0.21 13.05 2.46
C GLY A 254 -1.53 12.41 2.82
N CYS A 255 -1.57 11.08 2.79
CA CYS A 255 -2.73 10.31 3.22
C CYS A 255 -2.42 9.55 4.50
N PHE A 256 -3.43 9.28 5.32
CA PHE A 256 -3.25 8.43 6.49
C PHE A 256 -4.47 7.54 6.70
N ASN A 257 -4.20 6.34 7.17
CA ASN A 257 -5.24 5.36 7.46
C ASN A 257 -5.63 5.39 8.94
N THR A 258 -6.92 5.36 9.22
CA THR A 258 -7.49 5.30 10.58
C THR A 258 -8.00 3.91 10.95
N GLY A 259 -7.31 2.87 10.47
CA GLY A 259 -7.64 1.45 10.63
C GLY A 259 -8.26 0.88 9.35
N ALA A 260 -9.40 1.42 8.96
CA ALA A 260 -10.18 0.94 7.82
C ALA A 260 -10.65 2.07 6.89
N HIS A 261 -10.06 3.26 7.02
CA HIS A 261 -10.55 4.47 6.37
C HIS A 261 -9.41 5.43 6.07
N TRP A 262 -9.30 5.85 4.82
CA TRP A 262 -8.30 6.78 4.33
C TRP A 262 -8.79 8.22 4.46
N LYS A 263 -7.93 9.09 4.96
CA LYS A 263 -8.10 10.55 4.96
C LYS A 263 -6.88 11.21 4.35
N LEU A 264 -7.06 12.43 3.83
CA LEU A 264 -6.00 13.24 3.26
C LEU A 264 -5.68 14.42 4.18
N VAL A 265 -4.41 14.77 4.33
CA VAL A 265 -3.97 16.04 4.91
C VAL A 265 -3.28 16.88 3.85
N PHE A 266 -3.58 18.17 3.85
CA PHE A 266 -2.98 19.14 2.95
C PHE A 266 -2.57 20.39 3.72
N LEU A 267 -1.31 20.79 3.59
CA LEU A 267 -0.74 21.99 4.17
C LEU A 267 -0.41 22.95 3.03
N HIS A 268 -0.91 24.19 3.08
CA HIS A 268 -0.64 25.20 2.06
C HIS A 268 0.06 26.42 2.68
N SER A 269 1.39 26.46 2.54
CA SER A 269 2.26 27.40 3.25
C SER A 269 1.99 28.88 2.92
N PRO A 270 1.68 29.31 1.67
CA PRO A 270 1.34 30.70 1.38
C PRO A 270 0.12 31.21 2.14
N SER A 271 -0.92 30.36 2.26
CA SER A 271 -2.14 30.70 3.00
C SER A 271 -2.07 30.41 4.50
N LYS A 272 -1.07 29.63 4.94
CA LYS A 272 -0.91 29.12 6.32
C LYS A 272 -2.12 28.29 6.77
N LEU A 273 -2.79 27.62 5.82
CA LEU A 273 -3.95 26.78 6.08
C LEU A 273 -3.58 25.31 6.04
N LEU A 274 -4.21 24.54 6.93
CA LEU A 274 -4.11 23.08 7.00
C LEU A 274 -5.51 22.50 6.92
N TYR A 275 -5.67 21.50 6.05
CA TYR A 275 -6.90 20.78 5.81
C TYR A 275 -6.71 19.31 6.12
N VAL A 276 -7.65 18.71 6.83
CA VAL A 276 -7.85 17.26 6.85
C VAL A 276 -9.15 16.98 6.12
N LEU A 277 -9.06 16.31 4.98
CA LEU A 277 -10.20 15.90 4.17
C LEU A 277 -10.55 14.44 4.46
N ASP A 278 -11.78 14.23 4.89
CA ASP A 278 -12.37 12.93 5.17
C ASP A 278 -13.38 12.62 4.06
N PRO A 279 -13.16 11.59 3.22
CA PRO A 279 -14.13 11.19 2.20
C PRO A 279 -15.57 11.03 2.71
N ALA A 280 -15.77 10.67 3.97
CA ALA A 280 -17.08 10.53 4.60
C ALA A 280 -17.63 11.84 5.19
N GLY A 281 -16.88 12.95 5.15
CA GLY A 281 -17.29 14.29 5.59
C GLY A 281 -17.37 14.46 7.11
N HIS A 282 -16.71 13.59 7.89
CA HIS A 282 -16.84 13.58 9.35
C HIS A 282 -15.70 14.34 10.06
N ASN A 283 -16.08 15.29 10.92
CA ASN A 283 -15.19 15.93 11.89
C ASN A 283 -13.96 16.66 11.31
N GLU A 284 -13.97 17.02 10.02
CA GLU A 284 -12.81 17.61 9.32
C GLU A 284 -12.26 18.85 10.01
N GLU A 285 -13.11 19.78 10.42
CA GLU A 285 -12.69 20.99 11.13
C GLU A 285 -12.00 20.68 12.48
N LYS A 286 -12.44 19.62 13.18
CA LYS A 286 -11.80 19.15 14.41
C LYS A 286 -10.47 18.46 14.10
N ASP A 287 -10.44 17.63 13.07
CA ASP A 287 -9.25 16.89 12.66
C ASP A 287 -8.17 17.86 12.13
N SER A 288 -8.54 18.87 11.33
CA SER A 288 -7.69 19.98 10.91
C SER A 288 -7.10 20.72 12.12
N ARG A 289 -7.93 21.06 13.12
CA ARG A 289 -7.43 21.69 14.36
C ARG A 289 -6.38 20.85 15.07
N GLU A 290 -6.59 19.55 15.18
CA GLU A 290 -5.61 18.69 15.84
C GLU A 290 -4.34 18.53 15.01
N ALA A 291 -4.48 18.36 13.70
CA ALA A 291 -3.37 18.29 12.76
C ALA A 291 -2.46 19.53 12.83
N THR A 292 -3.01 20.75 12.97
CA THR A 292 -2.17 21.97 13.11
C THR A 292 -1.18 21.87 14.28
N LYS A 293 -1.59 21.26 15.40
CA LYS A 293 -0.72 21.08 16.57
C LYS A 293 0.33 20.02 16.29
N LEU A 294 -0.07 18.90 15.70
CA LEU A 294 0.79 17.75 15.43
C LEU A 294 1.87 18.08 14.40
N PHE A 295 1.50 18.74 13.30
CA PHE A 295 2.46 19.19 12.30
C PHE A 295 3.41 20.26 12.84
N ARG A 296 2.92 21.20 13.67
CA ARG A 296 3.81 22.15 14.37
C ARG A 296 4.84 21.42 15.24
N GLN A 297 4.43 20.40 15.99
CA GLN A 297 5.36 19.60 16.79
C GLN A 297 6.39 18.87 15.92
N TYR A 298 5.98 18.34 14.77
CA TYR A 298 6.86 17.68 13.82
C TYR A 298 7.90 18.66 13.24
N PHE A 299 7.47 19.83 12.74
CA PHE A 299 8.39 20.83 12.18
C PHE A 299 9.35 21.41 13.23
N VAL A 300 8.90 21.67 14.46
CA VAL A 300 9.80 22.09 15.56
C VAL A 300 10.83 20.99 15.89
N MET A 301 10.41 19.72 15.89
CA MET A 301 11.32 18.60 16.12
C MET A 301 12.38 18.51 15.02
N ARG A 302 11.95 18.61 13.75
CA ARG A 302 12.85 18.63 12.60
C ARG A 302 13.83 19.79 12.67
N TRP A 303 13.35 21.01 12.85
CA TRP A 303 14.19 22.20 12.96
C TRP A 303 15.28 22.02 14.01
N ASN A 304 14.91 21.58 15.22
CA ASN A 304 15.86 21.36 16.30
C ASN A 304 16.95 20.34 15.95
N SER A 305 16.62 19.32 15.14
CA SER A 305 17.55 18.25 14.76
C SER A 305 18.34 18.51 13.49
N THR A 306 17.78 19.21 12.50
CA THR A 306 18.37 19.40 11.17
C THR A 306 18.91 20.80 10.95
N GLN A 307 18.37 21.81 11.66
CA GLN A 307 18.69 23.25 11.48
C GLN A 307 18.60 23.70 10.01
N LYS A 308 17.68 23.11 9.24
CA LYS A 308 17.40 23.43 7.83
C LYS A 308 16.10 24.21 7.72
N GLY A 309 15.96 25.03 6.67
CA GLY A 309 14.73 25.77 6.38
C GLY A 309 13.49 24.89 6.47
N ASP A 310 12.58 25.25 7.36
CA ASP A 310 11.42 24.43 7.72
C ASP A 310 10.19 25.33 7.94
N TRP A 311 9.04 24.73 8.21
CA TRP A 311 7.79 25.43 8.50
C TRP A 311 7.50 25.54 10.00
N ASP A 312 8.54 25.46 10.85
CA ASP A 312 8.42 25.56 12.31
C ASP A 312 7.87 26.92 12.77
N GLN A 313 8.18 27.99 12.02
CA GLN A 313 7.70 29.35 12.28
C GLN A 313 6.28 29.62 11.76
N ILE A 314 5.71 28.72 10.94
CA ILE A 314 4.36 28.90 10.42
C ILE A 314 3.33 28.64 11.52
N VAL A 315 2.46 29.63 11.75
CA VAL A 315 1.27 29.48 12.58
C VAL A 315 0.12 28.96 11.71
N TRP A 316 0.04 27.64 11.60
CA TRP A 316 -1.01 26.95 10.84
C TRP A 316 -2.40 27.21 11.43
N LYS A 317 -3.36 27.48 10.56
CA LYS A 317 -4.78 27.58 10.90
C LYS A 317 -5.55 26.42 10.29
N PRO A 318 -6.50 25.83 11.03
CA PRO A 318 -7.39 24.81 10.47
C PRO A 318 -8.29 25.45 9.40
N ALA A 319 -8.64 24.67 8.40
CA ALA A 319 -9.67 25.01 7.45
C ALA A 319 -10.38 23.75 6.93
N THR A 320 -11.48 23.98 6.21
CA THR A 320 -12.30 22.94 5.55
C THR A 320 -12.50 23.31 4.09
N ILE A 321 -12.77 22.30 3.26
CA ILE A 321 -13.11 22.45 1.84
C ILE A 321 -14.36 21.61 1.63
N HIS A 322 -15.38 22.18 0.97
CA HIS A 322 -16.55 21.38 0.62
C HIS A 322 -16.18 20.36 -0.43
N HIS A 323 -16.64 19.12 -0.30
CA HIS A 323 -16.36 18.11 -1.30
C HIS A 323 -17.49 17.09 -1.44
N THR A 324 -17.52 16.36 -2.56
CA THR A 324 -18.40 15.21 -2.71
C THR A 324 -18.13 14.20 -1.60
N VAL A 325 -19.17 13.80 -0.87
CA VAL A 325 -19.08 12.81 0.20
C VAL A 325 -19.26 11.40 -0.37
N GLN A 326 -18.36 10.51 0.00
CA GLN A 326 -18.41 9.09 -0.33
C GLN A 326 -19.67 8.43 0.24
N ARG A 327 -20.29 7.55 -0.53
CA ARG A 327 -21.51 6.82 -0.14
C ARG A 327 -21.33 5.32 0.04
N ASP A 328 -20.22 4.76 -0.41
CA ASP A 328 -19.87 3.34 -0.23
C ASP A 328 -18.86 3.14 0.91
N GLY A 329 -18.47 1.90 1.19
CA GLY A 329 -17.52 1.56 2.25
C GLY A 329 -16.08 1.30 1.80
N ASN A 330 -15.74 1.48 0.51
CA ASN A 330 -14.47 1.00 -0.05
C ASN A 330 -13.78 1.98 -1.02
N SER A 331 -14.40 3.11 -1.32
CA SER A 331 -13.84 4.13 -2.22
C SER A 331 -13.10 5.26 -1.49
N CYS A 332 -12.88 5.19 -0.18
CA CYS A 332 -12.20 6.25 0.57
C CYS A 332 -10.81 6.55 0.01
N GLY A 333 -10.04 5.52 -0.37
CA GLY A 333 -8.76 5.69 -1.04
C GLY A 333 -8.88 6.44 -2.38
N VAL A 334 -9.86 6.09 -3.22
CA VAL A 334 -10.13 6.75 -4.51
C VAL A 334 -10.48 8.22 -4.30
N PHE A 335 -11.34 8.50 -3.32
CA PHE A 335 -11.70 9.88 -2.96
C PHE A 335 -10.48 10.67 -2.50
N THR A 336 -9.65 10.11 -1.61
CA THR A 336 -8.41 10.79 -1.18
C THR A 336 -7.43 11.04 -2.32
N MET A 337 -7.26 10.10 -3.25
CA MET A 337 -6.41 10.28 -4.43
C MET A 337 -6.94 11.41 -5.33
N GLN A 338 -8.26 11.46 -5.57
CA GLN A 338 -8.87 12.51 -6.40
C GLN A 338 -8.80 13.89 -5.73
N MET A 339 -9.04 13.97 -4.41
CA MET A 339 -8.86 15.21 -3.65
C MET A 339 -7.42 15.69 -3.71
N GLY A 340 -6.46 14.79 -3.49
CA GLY A 340 -5.04 15.11 -3.51
C GLY A 340 -4.59 15.61 -4.89
N LYS A 341 -4.94 14.90 -5.96
CA LYS A 341 -4.69 15.35 -7.34
C LYS A 341 -5.26 16.75 -7.59
N THR A 342 -6.52 16.98 -7.22
CA THR A 342 -7.16 18.29 -7.40
C THR A 342 -6.39 19.39 -6.69
N LEU A 343 -5.97 19.15 -5.44
CA LEU A 343 -5.22 20.11 -4.65
C LEU A 343 -3.81 20.36 -5.19
N ILE A 344 -3.10 19.33 -5.62
CA ILE A 344 -1.76 19.44 -6.20
C ILE A 344 -1.78 20.26 -7.51
N GLN A 345 -2.80 20.04 -8.35
CA GLN A 345 -2.92 20.71 -9.65
C GLN A 345 -3.51 22.13 -9.56
N SER A 346 -4.00 22.55 -8.38
CA SER A 346 -4.62 23.86 -8.21
C SER A 346 -3.59 24.93 -7.81
N THR A 347 -3.63 26.09 -8.46
CA THR A 347 -2.77 27.24 -8.11
C THR A 347 -3.18 27.93 -6.81
N ARG A 348 -4.42 27.72 -6.37
CA ARG A 348 -5.00 28.17 -5.11
C ARG A 348 -5.85 27.06 -4.54
N THR A 349 -6.02 27.03 -3.22
CA THR A 349 -6.95 26.06 -2.62
C THR A 349 -8.36 26.28 -3.15
N PRO A 350 -9.02 25.26 -3.72
CA PRO A 350 -10.39 25.37 -4.20
C PRO A 350 -11.37 25.50 -3.03
N GLU A 351 -12.50 26.18 -3.27
CA GLU A 351 -13.61 26.24 -2.30
C GLU A 351 -14.41 24.93 -2.28
N THR A 352 -14.44 24.20 -3.40
CA THR A 352 -15.15 22.94 -3.54
C THR A 352 -14.40 21.93 -4.41
N ILE A 353 -14.39 20.66 -4.01
CA ILE A 353 -13.84 19.54 -4.78
C ILE A 353 -14.98 18.60 -5.18
N SER A 354 -15.26 18.54 -6.49
CA SER A 354 -16.24 17.58 -7.04
C SER A 354 -15.55 16.29 -7.45
N ILE A 355 -16.04 15.17 -6.92
CA ILE A 355 -15.54 13.82 -7.22
C ILE A 355 -16.63 13.07 -8.00
N GLY A 356 -16.23 12.47 -9.13
CA GLY A 356 -17.11 11.68 -10.01
C GLY A 356 -17.38 10.26 -9.49
N ASP A 357 -17.85 9.37 -10.37
CA ASP A 357 -18.11 7.97 -10.01
C ASP A 357 -16.80 7.26 -9.65
N PRO A 358 -16.65 6.70 -8.43
CA PRO A 358 -15.45 5.96 -8.04
C PRO A 358 -15.12 4.77 -8.96
N LYS A 359 -16.10 4.17 -9.64
CA LYS A 359 -15.83 3.08 -10.59
C LYS A 359 -15.09 3.58 -11.84
N GLU A 360 -15.51 4.71 -12.38
CA GLU A 360 -14.87 5.35 -13.53
C GLU A 360 -13.49 5.90 -13.15
N LEU A 361 -13.40 6.55 -11.98
CA LEU A 361 -12.16 7.09 -11.45
C LEU A 361 -11.09 6.03 -11.25
N ARG A 362 -11.45 4.81 -10.84
CA ARG A 362 -10.49 3.70 -10.72
C ARG A 362 -9.80 3.36 -12.04
N ILE A 363 -10.57 3.31 -13.14
CA ILE A 363 -10.05 3.04 -14.48
C ILE A 363 -9.19 4.21 -14.95
N GLU A 364 -9.65 5.43 -14.71
CA GLU A 364 -8.89 6.65 -15.00
C GLU A 364 -7.56 6.68 -14.26
N MET A 365 -7.55 6.50 -12.94
CA MET A 365 -6.35 6.48 -12.11
C MET A 365 -5.37 5.39 -12.55
N ALA A 366 -5.88 4.19 -12.86
CA ALA A 366 -5.05 3.09 -13.35
C ALA A 366 -4.40 3.44 -14.71
N GLY A 367 -5.16 4.04 -15.63
CA GLY A 367 -4.63 4.52 -16.91
C GLY A 367 -3.60 5.63 -16.73
N GLU A 368 -3.84 6.58 -15.82
CA GLU A 368 -2.90 7.68 -15.51
C GLU A 368 -1.58 7.16 -14.94
N ILE A 369 -1.62 6.17 -14.05
CA ILE A 369 -0.42 5.51 -13.50
C ILE A 369 0.41 4.88 -14.62
N LEU A 370 -0.22 4.13 -15.52
CA LEU A 370 0.50 3.48 -16.62
C LEU A 370 1.04 4.51 -17.63
N GLN A 371 0.27 5.56 -17.89
CA GLN A 371 0.68 6.63 -18.80
C GLN A 371 1.92 7.40 -18.31
N HIS A 372 2.05 7.61 -17.00
CA HIS A 372 3.17 8.34 -16.40
C HIS A 372 4.31 7.43 -15.94
N SER A 373 4.15 6.10 -16.05
CA SER A 373 5.21 5.16 -15.73
C SER A 373 6.38 5.35 -16.69
N ALA A 374 7.60 5.29 -16.15
CA ALA A 374 8.80 5.15 -16.94
C ALA A 374 8.76 3.86 -17.79
N GLN A 375 9.51 3.85 -18.90
CA GLN A 375 9.53 2.71 -19.80
C GLN A 375 10.17 1.50 -19.13
N MET A 376 9.38 0.45 -18.92
CA MET A 376 9.78 -0.79 -18.24
C MET A 376 11.05 -1.49 -18.77
N PRO A 377 11.43 -1.42 -20.07
CA PRO A 377 12.68 -2.04 -20.55
C PRO A 377 13.96 -1.52 -19.89
N GLU A 378 13.91 -0.33 -19.27
CA GLU A 378 15.06 0.31 -18.62
C GLU A 378 15.21 -0.06 -17.13
N TYR A 379 14.23 -0.77 -16.57
CA TYR A 379 14.15 -1.11 -15.15
C TYR A 379 14.02 -2.61 -14.91
N CYS A 380 14.72 -3.10 -13.89
CA CYS A 380 14.64 -4.49 -13.49
C CYS A 380 13.22 -4.81 -13.02
N ARG A 381 12.55 -5.80 -13.63
CA ARG A 381 11.16 -6.20 -13.29
C ARG A 381 10.98 -6.62 -11.82
N TRP A 382 12.05 -6.97 -11.12
CA TRP A 382 12.00 -7.42 -9.73
C TRP A 382 12.17 -6.28 -8.71
N CYS A 383 13.17 -5.41 -8.92
CA CYS A 383 13.55 -4.38 -7.95
C CYS A 383 13.31 -2.94 -8.42
N GLY A 384 12.99 -2.73 -9.70
CA GLY A 384 12.75 -1.42 -10.32
C GLY A 384 13.93 -0.46 -10.30
N SER A 385 15.14 -0.99 -10.11
CA SER A 385 16.38 -0.22 -10.29
C SER A 385 16.88 -0.35 -11.73
N SER A 386 17.62 0.66 -12.17
CA SER A 386 18.21 0.74 -13.52
C SER A 386 19.36 -0.26 -13.73
N ALA A 387 19.90 -0.24 -14.94
CA ALA A 387 20.98 -1.13 -15.36
C ALA A 387 22.20 -1.11 -14.44
N ASP A 388 22.72 -2.29 -14.07
CA ASP A 388 23.96 -2.44 -13.29
C ASP A 388 25.06 -3.22 -14.05
N GLY A 389 24.81 -3.52 -15.32
CA GLY A 389 25.70 -4.30 -16.19
C GLY A 389 25.47 -5.82 -16.17
N ASN A 390 24.77 -6.38 -15.17
CA ASN A 390 24.53 -7.82 -15.04
C ASN A 390 23.03 -8.16 -15.20
N TRP A 391 22.56 -7.99 -16.43
CA TRP A 391 21.14 -8.11 -16.78
C TRP A 391 20.87 -9.36 -17.59
N VAL A 392 19.74 -10.01 -17.29
CA VAL A 392 19.23 -11.15 -18.02
C VAL A 392 17.84 -10.82 -18.57
N LEU A 393 17.62 -11.14 -19.84
CA LEU A 393 16.34 -10.97 -20.53
C LEU A 393 15.58 -12.28 -20.49
N CYS A 394 14.34 -12.26 -20.02
CA CYS A 394 13.46 -13.42 -20.12
C CYS A 394 13.00 -13.60 -21.58
N ASP A 395 13.32 -14.73 -22.21
CA ASP A 395 12.94 -15.04 -23.59
C ASP A 395 11.42 -15.24 -23.76
N CYS A 396 10.67 -15.46 -22.68
CA CYS A 396 9.23 -15.65 -22.74
C CYS A 396 8.43 -14.33 -22.66
N CYS A 397 8.87 -13.37 -21.84
CA CYS A 397 8.14 -12.11 -21.62
C CYS A 397 8.92 -10.85 -21.97
N ASN A 398 10.11 -10.99 -22.56
CA ASN A 398 11.02 -9.91 -22.95
C ASN A 398 11.25 -8.88 -21.83
N SER A 399 11.23 -9.34 -20.58
CA SER A 399 11.44 -8.48 -19.42
C SER A 399 12.84 -8.64 -18.88
N TRP A 400 13.49 -7.51 -18.67
CA TRP A 400 14.82 -7.44 -18.11
C TRP A 400 14.84 -7.53 -16.58
N GLN A 401 15.81 -8.27 -16.04
CA GLN A 401 16.01 -8.48 -14.62
C GLN A 401 17.51 -8.46 -14.29
N HIS A 402 17.88 -7.96 -13.09
CA HIS A 402 19.24 -8.18 -12.59
C HIS A 402 19.44 -9.66 -12.28
N ALA A 403 20.57 -10.22 -12.70
CA ALA A 403 20.95 -11.61 -12.39
C ALA A 403 20.87 -11.89 -10.88
N LYS A 404 21.37 -10.95 -10.05
CA LYS A 404 21.29 -11.04 -8.58
C LYS A 404 19.86 -11.05 -8.03
N CYS A 405 18.93 -10.33 -8.68
CA CYS A 405 17.55 -10.22 -8.20
C CYS A 405 16.78 -11.53 -8.39
N VAL A 406 17.17 -12.33 -9.38
CA VAL A 406 16.60 -13.66 -9.63
C VAL A 406 17.46 -14.78 -9.02
N GLY A 407 18.39 -14.44 -8.12
CA GLY A 407 19.23 -15.42 -7.42
C GLY A 407 20.19 -16.19 -8.34
N MET A 408 20.54 -15.63 -9.49
CA MET A 408 21.42 -16.28 -10.46
C MET A 408 22.89 -16.16 -10.03
N SER A 409 23.60 -17.29 -9.99
CA SER A 409 25.05 -17.28 -9.79
C SER A 409 25.78 -16.81 -11.05
N GLU A 410 27.05 -16.43 -10.92
CA GLU A 410 27.85 -15.99 -12.07
C GLU A 410 27.96 -17.09 -13.14
N GLU A 411 28.11 -18.37 -12.72
CA GLU A 411 28.19 -19.50 -13.64
C GLU A 411 26.89 -19.68 -14.44
N VAL A 412 25.74 -19.57 -13.76
CA VAL A 412 24.43 -19.63 -14.42
C VAL A 412 24.24 -18.42 -15.32
N PHE A 413 24.66 -17.22 -14.87
CA PHE A 413 24.55 -15.99 -15.65
C PHE A 413 25.34 -16.05 -16.97
N GLN A 414 26.55 -16.63 -16.96
CA GLN A 414 27.31 -16.84 -18.18
C GLN A 414 26.67 -17.88 -19.10
N LEU A 415 26.04 -18.92 -18.53
CA LEU A 415 25.35 -19.95 -19.31
C LEU A 415 24.13 -19.37 -20.04
N VAL A 416 23.26 -18.62 -19.35
CA VAL A 416 22.01 -18.05 -19.92
C VAL A 416 22.25 -16.98 -20.98
N LYS A 417 23.48 -16.49 -21.16
CA LYS A 417 23.84 -15.68 -22.34
C LYS A 417 23.81 -16.48 -23.64
N THR A 418 23.83 -17.81 -23.56
CA THR A 418 23.94 -18.70 -24.73
C THR A 418 22.78 -19.68 -24.86
N ILE A 419 21.91 -19.76 -23.85
CA ILE A 419 20.73 -20.63 -23.85
C ILE A 419 19.49 -19.83 -23.48
N PRO A 420 18.30 -20.24 -23.95
CA PRO A 420 17.06 -19.59 -23.55
C PRO A 420 16.87 -19.64 -22.03
N TRP A 421 16.47 -18.52 -21.45
CA TRP A 421 16.14 -18.39 -20.04
C TRP A 421 14.73 -17.81 -19.87
N GLU A 422 13.99 -18.38 -18.92
CA GLU A 422 12.67 -17.90 -18.55
C GLU A 422 12.70 -17.50 -17.07
N CYS A 423 12.04 -16.39 -16.76
CA CYS A 423 11.93 -15.95 -15.37
C CYS A 423 10.91 -16.78 -14.59
N ASP A 424 11.03 -16.76 -13.26
CA ASP A 424 10.13 -17.46 -12.33
C ASP A 424 8.65 -17.16 -12.61
N SER A 425 8.33 -15.90 -12.96
CA SER A 425 6.96 -15.48 -13.32
C SER A 425 6.45 -16.15 -14.61
N CYS A 426 7.31 -16.50 -15.56
CA CYS A 426 6.94 -17.22 -16.78
C CYS A 426 6.93 -18.73 -16.58
N GLU A 427 7.92 -19.26 -15.86
CA GLU A 427 8.01 -20.69 -15.54
C GLU A 427 6.79 -21.16 -14.73
N SER A 428 6.37 -20.35 -13.75
CA SER A 428 5.19 -20.63 -12.93
C SER A 428 3.86 -20.62 -13.70
N ARG A 429 3.76 -19.85 -14.80
CA ARG A 429 2.59 -19.84 -15.70
C ARG A 429 2.51 -21.06 -16.60
N ARG A 430 3.63 -21.70 -16.94
CA ARG A 430 3.68 -22.88 -17.82
C ARG A 430 3.37 -24.19 -17.10
N LEU A 431 3.66 -24.30 -15.80
CA LEU A 431 3.45 -25.54 -15.08
C LEU A 431 1.94 -25.82 -14.89
N PRO A 432 1.41 -26.97 -15.36
CA PRO A 432 0.00 -27.30 -15.21
C PRO A 432 -0.35 -27.37 -13.72
N ARG A 433 -1.29 -26.52 -13.28
CA ARG A 433 -1.84 -26.56 -11.93
C ARG A 433 -2.39 -27.96 -11.67
N LYS A 434 -1.77 -28.71 -10.74
CA LYS A 434 -2.31 -29.99 -10.27
C LYS A 434 -3.74 -29.74 -9.77
N LYS A 435 -4.74 -30.17 -10.54
CA LYS A 435 -6.15 -30.14 -10.13
C LYS A 435 -6.24 -30.78 -8.75
N LYS A 436 -6.65 -30.00 -7.73
CA LYS A 436 -7.05 -30.56 -6.44
C LYS A 436 -8.15 -31.58 -6.72
N ARG A 437 -7.82 -32.87 -6.61
CA ARG A 437 -8.83 -33.93 -6.58
C ARG A 437 -9.78 -33.57 -5.45
N LYS A 438 -11.04 -33.26 -5.78
CA LYS A 438 -12.13 -33.24 -4.81
C LYS A 438 -12.16 -34.63 -4.17
N SER A 439 -11.80 -34.72 -2.89
CA SER A 439 -12.07 -35.91 -2.09
C SER A 439 -13.59 -36.01 -1.95
N GLN A 440 -14.17 -37.05 -2.54
CA GLN A 440 -15.50 -37.55 -2.20
C GLN A 440 -15.48 -38.19 -0.82
#